data_AF-A0A380FFV6-F1
#
_entry.id   AF-A0A380FFV6-F1
#
_cell.length_a   1.000
_cell.length_b   1.000
_cell.length_c   1.000
_cell.angle_alpha   90.00
_cell.angle_beta   90.00
_cell.angle_gamma   90.00
#
_symmetry.space_group_name_H-M   'P 1'
#
loop_
_entity.id
_entity.type
_entity.pdbx_description
1 polymer ?
#
loop_
_entity_poly.entity_id
_entity_poly.type
_entity_poly.pdbx_seq_one_letter_code
_entity_poly.pdbx_strand_id
1 'polypeptide(L)'
;MSQQLTREEQERKYPEYTWDLSTIFENDEAFEAAFKEVEGELGKEEQFKGHLGDSSEKLYHALALEDELGSKLEKIYVYAHLKQDQDTANDKI
;
A
#
# COMPACT_ATOMS: atom_id res chain seq x y z
N MET A 1 -22.75 12.40 -32.20
CA MET A 1 -23.18 11.86 -30.90
C MET A 1 -21.93 11.56 -30.12
N SER A 2 -21.69 12.25 -28.99
CA SER A 2 -20.57 11.86 -28.11
C SER A 2 -20.94 10.57 -27.41
N GLN A 3 -20.07 9.56 -27.44
CA GLN A 3 -20.27 8.32 -26.72
C GLN A 3 -19.90 8.55 -25.25
N GLN A 4 -20.82 8.31 -24.33
CA GLN A 4 -20.52 8.30 -22.90
C GLN A 4 -19.86 6.96 -22.55
N LEU A 5 -18.70 7.01 -21.89
CA LEU A 5 -17.97 5.85 -21.38
C LEU A 5 -18.08 5.83 -19.85
N THR A 6 -18.03 4.65 -19.24
CA THR A 6 -17.79 4.51 -17.80
C THR A 6 -16.33 4.89 -17.46
N ARG A 7 -16.01 5.05 -16.16
CA ARG A 7 -14.63 5.29 -15.71
C ARG A 7 -13.69 4.16 -16.15
N GLU A 8 -14.08 2.92 -15.88
CA GLU A 8 -13.34 1.71 -16.29
C GLU A 8 -13.14 1.63 -17.82
N GLU A 9 -14.17 1.97 -18.61
CA GLU A 9 -14.07 1.99 -20.07
C GLU A 9 -13.13 3.11 -20.56
N GLN A 10 -13.13 4.26 -19.89
CA GLN A 10 -12.24 5.37 -20.21
C GLN A 10 -10.78 5.00 -19.94
N GLU A 11 -10.49 4.41 -18.77
CA GLU A 11 -9.15 3.97 -18.38
C GLU A 11 -8.60 2.92 -19.35
N ARG A 12 -9.41 1.92 -19.70
CA ARG A 12 -9.03 0.88 -20.67
C ARG A 12 -8.75 1.45 -22.06
N LYS A 13 -9.48 2.49 -22.46
CA LYS A 13 -9.37 3.09 -23.79
C LYS A 13 -8.22 4.10 -23.89
N TYR A 14 -7.90 4.80 -22.81
CA TYR A 14 -6.86 5.83 -22.77
C TYR A 14 -5.99 5.71 -21.50
N PRO A 15 -5.24 4.61 -21.35
CA PRO A 15 -4.40 4.38 -20.16
C PRO A 15 -3.26 5.41 -20.03
N GLU A 16 -2.89 6.10 -21.11
CA GLU A 16 -1.90 7.18 -21.05
C GLU A 16 -2.38 8.42 -20.27
N TYR A 17 -3.67 8.53 -20.00
CA TYR A 17 -4.26 9.60 -19.18
C TYR A 17 -4.58 9.15 -17.75
N THR A 18 -4.14 7.95 -17.36
CA THR A 18 -4.31 7.42 -16.01
C THR A 18 -2.96 7.27 -15.31
N TRP A 19 -2.96 7.16 -13.99
CA TRP A 19 -1.74 6.80 -13.27
C TRP A 19 -1.33 5.36 -13.61
N ASP A 20 -0.04 5.14 -13.80
CA ASP A 20 0.51 3.79 -13.95
C ASP A 20 0.79 3.18 -12.57
N LEU A 21 -0.21 2.51 -12.00
CA LEU A 21 -0.09 1.86 -10.71
C LEU A 21 0.81 0.61 -10.72
N SER A 22 1.17 0.09 -11.91
CA SER A 22 2.10 -1.04 -12.04
C SER A 22 3.50 -0.73 -11.51
N THR A 23 3.81 0.58 -11.40
CA THR A 23 5.04 1.09 -10.78
C THR A 23 5.11 0.88 -9.26
N ILE A 24 3.97 0.62 -8.62
CA ILE A 24 3.86 0.33 -7.18
C ILE A 24 3.63 -1.18 -6.98
N PHE A 25 2.59 -1.74 -7.61
CA PHE A 25 2.30 -3.17 -7.63
C PHE A 25 1.85 -3.59 -9.03
N GLU A 26 2.40 -4.70 -9.54
CA GLU A 26 2.11 -5.20 -10.89
C GLU A 26 0.61 -5.42 -11.14
N ASN A 27 -0.12 -5.86 -10.13
CA ASN A 27 -1.56 -6.12 -10.15
C ASN A 27 -2.15 -6.15 -8.74
N ASP A 28 -3.46 -6.32 -8.66
CA ASP A 28 -4.24 -6.42 -7.43
C ASP A 28 -3.80 -7.61 -6.57
N GLU A 29 -3.41 -8.73 -7.19
CA GLU A 29 -2.93 -9.90 -6.47
C GLU A 29 -1.60 -9.65 -5.75
N ALA A 30 -0.70 -8.86 -6.36
CA ALA A 30 0.57 -8.46 -5.74
C ALA A 30 0.33 -7.50 -4.57
N PHE A 31 -0.63 -6.58 -4.70
CA PHE A 31 -1.08 -5.73 -3.60
C PHE A 31 -1.65 -6.55 -2.44
N GLU A 32 -2.55 -7.49 -2.72
CA GLU A 32 -3.17 -8.37 -1.71
C GLU A 32 -2.15 -9.24 -0.97
N ALA A 33 -1.12 -9.72 -1.68
CA ALA A 33 -0.02 -10.46 -1.08
C ALA A 33 0.79 -9.57 -0.13
N ALA A 34 1.13 -8.34 -0.53
CA ALA A 34 1.85 -7.39 0.31
C ALA A 34 1.03 -6.97 1.53
N PHE A 35 -0.28 -6.76 1.37
CA PHE A 35 -1.19 -6.46 2.47
C PHE A 35 -1.18 -7.58 3.52
N LYS A 36 -1.34 -8.83 3.09
CA LYS A 36 -1.32 -10.00 3.98
C LYS A 36 0.03 -10.23 4.64
N GLU A 37 1.13 -9.92 3.94
CA GLU A 37 2.46 -9.96 4.53
C GLU A 37 2.51 -9.02 5.75
N VAL A 38 2.20 -7.73 5.55
CA VAL A 38 2.22 -6.72 6.61
C VAL A 38 1.23 -7.03 7.73
N GLU A 39 0.03 -7.51 7.39
CA GLU A 39 -0.96 -7.95 8.38
C GLU A 39 -0.38 -9.05 9.30
N GLY A 40 0.41 -9.98 8.74
CA GLY A 40 1.10 -11.03 9.50
C GLY A 40 2.27 -10.52 10.36
N GLU A 41 2.75 -9.29 10.13
CA GLU A 41 3.82 -8.68 10.92
C GLU A 41 3.31 -7.86 12.11
N LEU A 42 2.00 -7.60 12.17
CA LEU A 42 1.40 -6.83 13.25
C LEU A 42 1.70 -7.45 14.62
N GLY A 43 2.14 -6.61 15.55
CA GLY A 43 2.47 -7.03 16.92
C GLY A 43 3.91 -7.46 17.11
N LYS A 44 4.74 -7.52 16.04
CA LYS A 44 6.19 -7.65 16.18
C LYS A 44 6.79 -6.51 17.02
N GLU A 45 6.17 -5.33 17.07
CA GLU A 45 6.67 -4.21 17.87
C GLU A 45 6.52 -4.43 19.39
N GLU A 46 5.58 -5.28 19.84
CA GLU A 46 5.33 -5.52 21.27
C GLU A 46 6.57 -6.07 22.00
N GLN A 47 7.49 -6.74 21.29
CA GLN A 47 8.75 -7.23 21.86
C GLN A 47 9.68 -6.10 22.36
N PHE A 48 9.48 -4.86 21.91
CA PHE A 48 10.30 -3.70 22.30
C PHE A 48 9.68 -2.88 23.43
N LYS A 49 8.43 -3.15 23.78
CA LYS A 49 7.67 -2.39 24.78
C LYS A 49 8.34 -2.47 26.15
N GLY A 50 8.72 -1.32 26.70
CA GLY A 50 9.44 -1.23 27.98
C GLY A 50 10.93 -1.54 27.90
N HIS A 51 11.46 -1.91 26.73
CA HIS A 51 12.85 -2.34 26.55
C HIS A 51 13.69 -1.41 25.66
N LEU A 52 13.13 -0.29 25.19
CA LEU A 52 13.83 0.66 24.32
C LEU A 52 15.08 1.28 24.97
N GLY A 53 15.11 1.37 26.30
CA GLY A 53 16.22 1.92 27.07
C GLY A 53 17.31 0.91 27.45
N ASP A 54 17.11 -0.38 27.15
CA ASP A 54 18.02 -1.44 27.63
C ASP A 54 19.40 -1.37 26.96
N SER A 55 19.46 -0.96 25.69
CA SER A 55 20.70 -0.72 24.96
C SER A 55 20.48 0.07 23.67
N SER A 56 21.55 0.65 23.12
CA SER A 56 21.53 1.27 21.80
C SER A 56 21.14 0.29 20.70
N GLU A 57 21.47 -0.98 20.85
CA GLU A 57 21.13 -2.04 19.89
C GLU A 57 19.63 -2.37 19.91
N LYS A 58 19.03 -2.42 21.11
CA LYS A 58 17.57 -2.59 21.24
C LYS A 58 16.81 -1.42 20.61
N LEU A 59 17.28 -0.20 20.81
CA LEU A 59 16.70 0.98 20.17
C LEU A 59 16.84 0.93 18.64
N TYR A 60 18.02 0.58 18.13
CA TYR A 60 18.26 0.45 16.69
C TYR A 60 17.31 -0.57 16.05
N HIS A 61 17.15 -1.75 16.64
CA HIS A 61 16.26 -2.77 16.10
C HIS A 61 14.78 -2.36 16.13
N ALA A 62 14.35 -1.63 17.16
CA ALA A 62 12.98 -1.11 17.23
C ALA A 62 12.71 -0.10 16.10
N LEU A 63 13.62 0.86 15.89
CA LEU A 63 13.50 1.88 14.84
C LEU A 63 13.61 1.26 13.44
N ALA A 64 14.48 0.27 13.26
CA ALA A 64 14.60 -0.44 11.99
C ALA A 64 13.32 -1.21 11.63
N LEU A 65 12.68 -1.84 12.62
CA LEU A 65 11.40 -2.50 12.40
C LEU A 65 10.30 -1.49 12.05
N GLU A 66 10.23 -0.37 12.77
CA GLU A 66 9.29 0.73 12.48
C GLU A 66 9.44 1.25 11.05
N ASP A 67 10.68 1.52 10.61
CA ASP A 67 10.99 2.02 9.26
C ASP A 67 10.63 1.00 8.17
N GLU A 68 10.91 -0.28 8.40
CA GLU A 68 10.55 -1.37 7.47
C GLU A 68 9.03 -1.48 7.32
N LEU A 69 8.30 -1.57 8.44
CA LEU A 69 6.83 -1.69 8.43
C LEU A 69 6.18 -0.44 7.84
N GLY A 70 6.67 0.75 8.21
CA GLY A 70 6.21 2.03 7.69
C GLY A 70 6.35 2.12 6.18
N SER A 71 7.52 1.73 5.65
CA SER A 71 7.78 1.71 4.20
C SER A 71 6.86 0.75 3.43
N LYS A 72 6.55 -0.42 4.00
CA LYS A 72 5.61 -1.38 3.38
C LYS A 72 4.17 -0.83 3.42
N LEU A 73 3.75 -0.30 4.56
CA LEU A 73 2.42 0.31 4.75
C LEU A 73 2.20 1.50 3.82
N GLU A 74 3.20 2.35 3.63
CA GLU A 74 3.11 3.50 2.72
C GLU A 74 2.79 3.07 1.29
N LYS A 75 3.48 2.04 0.77
CA LYS A 75 3.22 1.52 -0.58
C LYS A 75 1.80 0.99 -0.74
N ILE A 76 1.33 0.21 0.23
CA ILE A 76 -0.04 -0.33 0.28
C ILE A 76 -1.04 0.83 0.28
N TYR A 77 -0.84 1.80 1.17
CA TYR A 77 -1.73 2.96 1.29
C TYR A 77 -1.79 3.78 0.00
N VAL A 78 -0.64 4.13 -0.57
CA VAL A 78 -0.58 4.94 -1.80
C VAL A 78 -1.26 4.21 -2.95
N TYR A 79 -1.01 2.91 -3.14
CA TYR A 79 -1.68 2.14 -4.18
C TYR A 79 -3.20 2.16 -4.03
N ALA A 80 -3.70 1.80 -2.83
CA ALA A 80 -5.14 1.74 -2.55
C ALA A 80 -5.80 3.12 -2.72
N HIS A 81 -5.14 4.19 -2.23
CA HIS A 81 -5.63 5.55 -2.33
C HIS A 81 -5.70 6.03 -3.79
N LEU A 82 -4.63 5.81 -4.56
CA LEU A 82 -4.60 6.20 -5.98
C LEU A 82 -5.59 5.40 -6.83
N LYS A 83 -5.86 4.14 -6.47
CA LYS A 83 -6.87 3.30 -7.13
C LYS A 83 -8.29 3.80 -6.82
N GLN A 84 -8.55 4.18 -5.57
CA GLN A 84 -9.85 4.74 -5.18
C GLN A 84 -10.11 6.14 -5.76
N ASP A 85 -9.07 6.96 -5.93
CA ASP A 85 -9.18 8.28 -6.55
C ASP A 85 -9.54 8.24 -8.05
N GLN A 86 -9.26 7.12 -8.74
CA GLN A 86 -9.64 6.93 -10.15
C GLN A 86 -11.16 6.79 -10.31
N ASP A 87 -11.81 6.09 -9.39
CA ASP A 87 -13.26 5.99 -9.29
C ASP A 87 -13.71 5.80 -7.84
N THR A 88 -14.15 6.89 -7.20
CA THR A 88 -14.57 6.87 -5.80
C THR A 88 -15.87 6.07 -5.56
N ALA A 89 -16.59 5.69 -6.62
CA ALA A 89 -17.78 4.84 -6.54
C ALA A 89 -17.45 3.35 -6.74
N ASN A 90 -16.20 3.01 -7.05
CA ASN A 90 -15.74 1.64 -7.17
C ASN A 90 -15.48 1.05 -5.77
N ASP A 91 -16.20 -0.01 -5.43
CA ASP A 91 -16.07 -0.73 -4.17
C ASP A 91 -15.03 -1.85 -4.21
N LYS A 92 -14.40 -2.07 -5.37
CA LYS A 92 -13.35 -3.06 -5.56
C LYS A 92 -11.99 -2.44 -5.30
N ILE A 93 -11.29 -3.03 -4.34
CA ILE A 93 -9.83 -3.04 -4.24
C ILE A 93 -9.39 -4.49 -4.33
#